data_AF-A0A2H0WPK7-F1
#
_entry.id   AF-A0A2H0WPK7-F1
#
_cell.length_a   1.000
_cell.length_b   1.000
_cell.length_c   1.000
_cell.angle_alpha   90.00
_cell.angle_beta   90.00
_cell.angle_gamma   90.00
#
_symmetry.space_group_name_H-M   'P 1'
#
loop_
_entity.id
_entity.type
_entity.pdbx_description
1 polymer ?
#
loop_
_entity_poly.entity_id
_entity_poly.type
_entity_poly.pdbx_seq_one_letter_code
_entity_poly.pdbx_strand_id
1 'polypeptide(L)'
;MKQPKFNIKDESQDRKYFSIVPNYIINHSTLEERGFYLTLKRIAGEDSKVFYSARELGKQCGVSKDTVYRLLRLLVKRGWIKEAGTIPAKTKPRMTYAIVDIWDKNNEFYLNKKIVSNEGQSQSSEQIVVKQGQTSSQTKDTKEEPGKEKPNKEINREKGLIPLKNKYSSIDSIGPTEFQAVAEYYQVPLAFVRSKYDDMVNWHESTGKVRKNWLATLRNFVKLDAIKIRKEVSNVDKKRGIDASGI
;
A
#
# COMPACT_ATOMS: atom_id res chain seq x y z
N MET A 1 -27.12 14.23 -24.69
CA MET A 1 -25.71 14.68 -24.78
C MET A 1 -24.86 13.53 -25.33
N LYS A 2 -24.18 13.71 -26.46
CA LYS A 2 -23.29 12.67 -27.02
C LYS A 2 -22.06 12.57 -26.10
N GLN A 3 -21.79 11.39 -25.54
CA GLN A 3 -20.57 11.21 -24.75
C GLN A 3 -19.35 11.47 -25.64
N PRO A 4 -18.32 12.18 -25.13
CA PRO A 4 -17.10 12.38 -25.89
C PRO A 4 -16.52 11.00 -26.25
N LYS A 5 -16.44 10.71 -27.55
CA LYS A 5 -15.71 9.54 -28.06
C LYS A 5 -14.24 9.73 -27.65
N PHE A 6 -13.76 8.94 -26.69
CA PHE A 6 -12.33 8.81 -26.44
C PHE A 6 -11.66 8.30 -27.71
N ASN A 7 -11.10 9.20 -28.51
CA ASN A 7 -10.32 8.88 -29.69
C ASN A 7 -8.85 8.76 -29.28
N ILE A 8 -8.48 7.64 -28.68
CA ILE A 8 -7.06 7.25 -28.65
C ILE A 8 -6.78 6.63 -30.02
N LYS A 9 -6.05 7.36 -30.87
CA LYS A 9 -5.51 6.81 -32.12
C LYS A 9 -4.19 6.13 -31.79
N ASP A 10 -4.20 4.81 -31.81
CA ASP A 10 -2.97 4.02 -31.77
C ASP A 10 -2.42 3.91 -33.20
N GLU A 11 -1.32 4.60 -33.47
CA GLU A 11 -0.62 4.56 -34.76
C GLU A 11 0.35 3.37 -34.84
N SER A 12 0.60 2.68 -33.72
CA SER A 12 1.39 1.47 -33.69
C SER A 12 0.53 0.31 -34.20
N GLN A 13 0.71 -0.08 -35.47
CA GLN A 13 0.08 -1.29 -36.00
C GLN A 13 0.58 -2.58 -35.31
N ASP A 14 1.55 -2.48 -34.40
CA ASP A 14 2.11 -3.61 -33.68
C ASP A 14 1.29 -3.96 -32.43
N ARG A 15 0.25 -4.77 -32.66
CA ARG A 15 -0.62 -5.31 -31.60
C ARG A 15 0.05 -6.40 -30.75
N LYS A 16 1.29 -6.79 -31.06
CA LYS A 16 1.97 -7.92 -30.43
C LYS A 16 2.33 -7.67 -28.96
N TYR A 17 2.42 -6.41 -28.55
CA TYR A 17 3.00 -6.03 -27.25
C TYR A 17 2.04 -5.34 -26.27
N PHE A 18 0.73 -5.41 -26.50
CA PHE A 18 -0.25 -4.93 -25.51
C PHE A 18 -1.02 -6.06 -24.84
N SER A 19 -1.58 -5.77 -23.67
CA SER A 19 -2.46 -6.68 -22.95
C SER A 19 -3.64 -5.90 -22.40
N ILE A 20 -4.85 -6.34 -22.74
CA ILE A 20 -6.07 -5.77 -22.17
C ILE A 20 -6.33 -6.43 -20.82
N VAL A 21 -6.51 -5.60 -19.79
CA VAL A 21 -6.80 -6.05 -18.44
C VAL A 21 -8.12 -5.46 -17.96
N PRO A 22 -9.05 -6.28 -17.45
CA PRO A 22 -10.29 -5.78 -16.87
C PRO A 22 -10.03 -4.81 -15.71
N ASN A 23 -10.77 -3.70 -15.67
CA ASN A 23 -10.71 -2.71 -14.59
C ASN A 23 -11.00 -3.33 -13.21
N TYR A 24 -11.77 -4.41 -13.18
CA TYR A 24 -12.02 -5.18 -11.97
C TYR A 24 -10.72 -5.65 -11.32
N ILE A 25 -9.75 -6.14 -12.10
CA ILE A 25 -8.45 -6.56 -11.59
C ILE A 25 -7.66 -5.36 -11.10
N ILE A 26 -7.62 -4.28 -11.89
CA ILE A 26 -6.87 -3.07 -11.54
C ILE A 26 -7.34 -2.51 -10.19
N ASN A 27 -8.65 -2.41 -9.96
CA ASN A 27 -9.20 -1.75 -8.78
C ASN A 27 -9.30 -2.63 -7.53
N HIS A 28 -9.22 -3.96 -7.67
CA HIS A 28 -9.31 -4.89 -6.54
C HIS A 28 -7.98 -5.62 -6.25
N SER A 29 -6.87 -5.23 -6.88
CA SER A 29 -5.54 -5.80 -6.68
C SER A 29 -4.60 -4.85 -5.93
N THR A 30 -3.63 -5.44 -5.23
CA THR A 30 -2.43 -4.70 -4.85
C THR A 30 -1.53 -4.48 -6.07
N LEU A 31 -0.58 -3.53 -5.98
CA LEU A 31 0.38 -3.30 -7.07
C LEU A 31 1.19 -4.56 -7.44
N GLU A 32 1.57 -5.36 -6.43
CA GLU A 32 2.27 -6.63 -6.64
C GLU A 32 1.40 -7.66 -7.37
N GLU A 33 0.15 -7.83 -6.93
CA GLU A 33 -0.80 -8.74 -7.58
C GLU A 33 -1.06 -8.32 -9.03
N ARG A 34 -1.22 -7.01 -9.27
CA ARG A 34 -1.44 -6.45 -10.62
C ARG A 34 -0.25 -6.73 -11.54
N GLY A 35 0.96 -6.42 -11.07
CA GLY A 35 2.19 -6.66 -11.83
C GLY A 35 2.38 -8.14 -12.13
N PHE A 36 2.17 -8.99 -11.13
CA PHE A 36 2.29 -10.43 -11.30
C PHE A 36 1.24 -11.01 -12.27
N TYR A 37 -0.02 -10.60 -12.14
CA TYR A 37 -1.09 -11.02 -13.07
C TYR A 37 -0.81 -10.58 -14.52
N LEU A 38 -0.34 -9.34 -14.71
CA LEU A 38 0.07 -8.84 -16.03
C LEU A 38 1.16 -9.70 -16.66
N THR A 39 2.18 -10.09 -15.87
CA THR A 39 3.24 -10.98 -16.34
C THR A 39 2.70 -12.36 -16.70
N LEU A 40 1.80 -12.93 -15.88
CA LEU A 40 1.15 -14.20 -16.21
C LEU A 40 0.35 -14.09 -17.52
N LYS A 41 -0.41 -13.00 -17.72
CA LYS A 41 -1.18 -12.76 -18.94
C LYS A 41 -0.29 -12.65 -20.18
N ARG A 42 0.82 -11.94 -20.07
CA ARG A 42 1.82 -11.82 -21.14
C ARG A 42 2.43 -13.18 -21.50
N ILE A 43 2.77 -13.99 -20.48
CA ILE A 43 3.35 -15.32 -20.67
C ILE A 43 2.34 -16.29 -21.28
N ALA A 44 1.09 -16.24 -20.82
CA ALA A 44 0.04 -17.15 -21.25
C ALA A 44 -0.39 -16.93 -22.70
N GLY A 45 -0.22 -15.72 -23.23
CA GLY A 45 -0.61 -15.36 -24.59
C GLY A 45 -2.09 -15.64 -24.84
N GLU A 46 -2.38 -16.21 -26.01
CA GLU A 46 -3.74 -16.56 -26.45
C GLU A 46 -4.24 -17.86 -25.80
N ASP A 47 -3.35 -18.81 -25.52
CA ASP A 47 -3.67 -20.11 -24.92
C ASP A 47 -4.20 -20.00 -23.49
N SER A 48 -3.99 -18.84 -22.85
CA SER A 48 -4.41 -18.56 -21.48
C SER A 48 -3.85 -19.55 -20.44
N LYS A 49 -2.78 -20.29 -20.77
CA LYS A 49 -2.12 -21.28 -19.91
C LYS A 49 -0.67 -20.91 -19.61
N VAL A 50 -0.24 -21.16 -18.39
CA VAL A 50 1.12 -20.87 -17.90
C VAL A 50 1.79 -22.17 -17.43
N PHE A 51 2.94 -22.47 -18.02
CA PHE A 51 3.70 -23.72 -17.79
C PHE A 51 5.03 -23.51 -17.04
N TYR A 52 5.26 -22.31 -16.51
CA TYR A 52 6.53 -21.92 -15.91
C TYR A 52 6.67 -22.38 -14.46
N SER A 53 7.89 -22.70 -14.07
CA SER A 53 8.21 -22.96 -12.67
C SER A 53 8.17 -21.68 -11.83
N ALA A 54 7.95 -21.81 -10.52
CA ALA A 54 7.97 -20.67 -9.61
C ALA A 54 9.30 -19.89 -9.63
N ARG A 55 10.42 -20.57 -9.93
CA ARG A 55 11.73 -19.93 -10.08
C ARG A 55 11.81 -19.05 -11.33
N GLU A 56 11.31 -19.55 -12.47
CA GLU A 56 11.29 -18.79 -13.71
C GLU A 56 10.32 -17.62 -13.63
N LEU A 57 9.14 -17.83 -13.04
CA LEU A 57 8.19 -16.75 -12.76
C LEU A 57 8.80 -15.67 -11.86
N GLY A 58 9.55 -16.09 -10.83
CA GLY A 58 10.28 -15.17 -9.96
C GLY A 58 11.30 -14.33 -10.72
N LYS A 59 12.06 -14.95 -11.63
CA LYS A 59 13.01 -14.26 -12.51
C LYS A 59 12.32 -13.26 -13.43
N GLN A 60 11.20 -13.64 -14.05
CA GLN A 60 10.44 -12.76 -14.95
C GLN A 60 9.79 -11.58 -14.23
N CYS A 61 9.38 -11.77 -12.98
CA CYS A 61 8.71 -10.73 -12.19
C CYS A 61 9.67 -9.93 -11.28
N GLY A 62 10.94 -10.33 -11.18
CA GLY A 62 11.89 -9.71 -10.25
C GLY A 62 11.57 -9.97 -8.77
N VAL A 63 10.98 -11.12 -8.43
CA VAL A 63 10.56 -11.48 -7.06
C VAL A 63 11.07 -12.84 -6.62
N SER A 64 11.13 -13.06 -5.31
CA SER A 64 11.56 -14.34 -4.73
C SER A 64 10.56 -15.46 -5.02
N LYS A 65 11.06 -16.71 -5.01
CA LYS A 65 10.24 -17.92 -5.20
C LYS A 65 9.07 -18.01 -4.20
N ASP A 66 9.30 -17.61 -2.95
CA ASP A 66 8.27 -17.65 -1.92
C ASP A 66 7.18 -16.61 -2.16
N THR A 67 7.55 -15.44 -2.65
CA THR A 67 6.61 -14.41 -3.10
C THR A 67 5.76 -14.90 -4.27
N VAL A 68 6.34 -15.64 -5.21
CA VAL A 68 5.58 -16.28 -6.30
C VAL A 68 4.52 -17.23 -5.75
N TYR A 69 4.86 -18.13 -4.84
CA TYR A 69 3.88 -19.05 -4.24
C TYR A 69 2.79 -18.33 -3.43
N ARG A 70 3.15 -17.25 -2.74
CA ARG A 70 2.17 -16.40 -2.05
C ARG A 70 1.21 -15.77 -3.05
N LEU A 71 1.72 -15.17 -4.12
CA LEU A 71 0.90 -14.49 -5.14
C LEU A 71 0.02 -15.48 -5.91
N LEU A 72 0.55 -16.65 -6.31
CA LEU A 72 -0.26 -17.71 -6.95
C LEU A 72 -1.43 -18.11 -6.05
N ARG A 73 -1.20 -18.38 -4.76
CA ARG A 73 -2.27 -18.71 -3.81
C ARG A 73 -3.31 -17.58 -3.68
N LEU A 74 -2.89 -16.32 -3.67
CA LEU A 74 -3.79 -15.18 -3.61
C LEU A 74 -4.65 -15.07 -4.88
N LEU A 75 -4.04 -15.22 -6.06
CA LEU A 75 -4.74 -15.16 -7.34
C LEU A 75 -5.72 -16.32 -7.54
N VAL A 76 -5.34 -17.54 -7.12
CA VAL A 76 -6.23 -18.72 -7.10
C VAL A 76 -7.39 -18.48 -6.14
N LYS A 77 -7.11 -18.02 -4.90
CA LYS A 77 -8.14 -17.72 -3.90
C LYS A 77 -9.15 -16.68 -4.38
N ARG A 78 -8.70 -15.67 -5.15
CA ARG A 78 -9.56 -14.65 -5.76
C ARG A 78 -10.33 -15.15 -6.99
N GLY A 79 -10.00 -16.34 -7.50
CA GLY A 79 -10.57 -16.90 -8.72
C GLY A 79 -10.17 -16.14 -9.98
N TRP A 80 -8.99 -15.51 -10.00
CA TRP A 80 -8.45 -14.82 -11.19
C TRP A 80 -7.63 -15.76 -12.06
N ILE A 81 -7.05 -16.79 -11.45
CA ILE A 81 -6.43 -17.92 -12.13
C ILE A 81 -6.97 -19.21 -11.52
N LYS A 82 -6.90 -20.31 -12.26
CA LYS A 82 -7.26 -21.65 -11.79
C LYS A 82 -6.14 -22.63 -12.08
N GLU A 83 -6.06 -23.70 -11.29
CA GLU A 83 -5.15 -24.80 -11.56
C GLU A 83 -5.65 -25.56 -12.80
N ALA A 84 -4.77 -25.73 -13.79
CA ALA A 84 -5.11 -26.33 -15.08
C ALA A 84 -4.66 -27.80 -15.19
N GLY A 85 -3.73 -28.24 -14.32
CA GLY A 85 -3.23 -29.59 -14.29
C GLY A 85 -1.78 -29.67 -13.80
N THR A 86 -1.13 -30.78 -14.13
CA THR A 86 0.28 -31.02 -13.79
C THR A 86 1.05 -31.55 -14.99
N ILE A 87 2.25 -30.99 -15.23
CA ILE A 87 3.20 -31.49 -16.23
C ILE A 87 4.21 -32.41 -15.53
N PRO A 88 4.48 -33.62 -16.06
CA PRO A 88 5.52 -34.48 -15.53
C PRO A 88 6.89 -33.79 -15.68
N ALA A 89 7.68 -33.81 -14.61
CA ALA A 89 9.07 -33.35 -14.65
C ALA A 89 9.96 -34.37 -13.93
N LYS A 90 11.27 -34.31 -14.17
CA LYS A 90 12.24 -35.31 -13.70
C LYS A 90 12.14 -35.65 -12.20
N THR A 91 11.85 -34.65 -11.35
CA THR A 91 11.84 -34.83 -9.89
C THR A 91 10.44 -34.78 -9.29
N LYS A 92 9.67 -33.73 -9.59
CA LYS A 92 8.30 -33.56 -9.10
C LYS A 92 7.43 -32.96 -10.19
N PRO A 93 6.17 -33.40 -10.33
CA PRO A 93 5.24 -32.80 -11.28
C PRO A 93 5.09 -31.30 -11.01
N ARG A 94 5.01 -30.51 -12.08
CA ARG A 94 4.86 -29.06 -12.01
C ARG A 94 3.41 -28.69 -12.23
N MET A 95 2.85 -27.90 -11.32
CA MET A 95 1.49 -27.39 -11.50
C MET A 95 1.44 -26.36 -12.61
N THR A 96 0.37 -26.41 -13.40
CA THR A 96 0.07 -25.45 -14.46
C THR A 96 -1.14 -24.63 -14.07
N TYR A 97 -1.18 -23.39 -14.54
CA TYR A 97 -2.26 -22.46 -14.22
C TYR A 97 -2.89 -21.94 -15.50
N ALA A 98 -4.20 -21.70 -15.47
CA ALA A 98 -4.93 -21.04 -16.54
C ALA A 98 -5.53 -19.73 -16.04
N ILE A 99 -5.51 -18.71 -16.88
CA ILE A 99 -6.16 -17.43 -16.61
C ILE A 99 -7.67 -17.63 -16.77
N VAL A 100 -8.42 -17.20 -15.76
CA VAL A 100 -9.88 -17.27 -15.78
C VAL A 100 -10.41 -16.05 -16.55
N ASP A 101 -11.47 -16.23 -17.33
CA ASP A 101 -12.17 -15.09 -17.90
C ASP A 101 -12.93 -14.32 -16.80
N ILE A 102 -12.62 -13.03 -16.66
CA ILE A 102 -13.15 -12.15 -15.61
C ILE A 102 -13.99 -11.02 -16.25
N TRP A 103 -14.24 -11.06 -17.57
CA TRP A 103 -14.99 -10.02 -18.25
C TRP A 103 -16.43 -9.91 -17.73
N ASP A 104 -17.10 -11.04 -17.49
CA ASP A 104 -18.45 -11.04 -16.94
C ASP A 104 -18.50 -10.36 -15.58
N LYS A 105 -17.59 -10.74 -14.67
CA LYS A 105 -17.46 -10.10 -13.34
C LYS A 105 -17.15 -8.61 -13.43
N ASN A 106 -16.33 -8.22 -14.40
CA ASN A 106 -16.02 -6.81 -14.64
C ASN A 106 -17.27 -6.05 -15.09
N ASN A 107 -18.00 -6.60 -16.06
CA ASN A 107 -19.20 -5.97 -16.60
C ASN A 107 -20.29 -5.87 -15.53
N GLU A 108 -20.57 -6.96 -14.80
CA GLU A 108 -21.50 -6.99 -13.69
C GLU A 108 -21.20 -5.90 -12.66
N PHE A 109 -19.94 -5.80 -12.21
CA PHE A 109 -19.54 -4.82 -11.20
C PHE A 109 -19.77 -3.38 -11.65
N TYR A 110 -19.40 -3.02 -12.89
CA TYR A 110 -19.49 -1.64 -13.38
C TYR A 110 -20.86 -1.28 -13.97
N LEU A 111 -21.64 -2.24 -14.46
CA LEU A 111 -23.01 -2.01 -14.90
C LEU A 111 -23.91 -1.75 -13.69
N ASN A 112 -23.81 -2.57 -12.64
CA ASN A 112 -24.60 -2.40 -11.42
C ASN A 112 -24.29 -1.08 -10.71
N LYS A 113 -23.03 -0.64 -10.73
CA LYS A 113 -22.64 0.65 -10.13
C LYS A 113 -23.26 1.87 -10.83
N LYS A 114 -23.48 1.80 -12.15
CA LYS A 114 -24.14 2.89 -12.90
C LYS A 114 -25.60 3.06 -12.51
N ILE A 115 -26.29 1.97 -12.16
CA ILE A 115 -27.70 1.99 -11.76
C ILE A 115 -27.85 2.76 -10.44
N VAL A 116 -27.02 2.43 -9.44
CA VAL A 116 -27.10 3.05 -8.10
C VAL A 116 -26.75 4.55 -8.12
N SER A 117 -25.94 5.01 -9.07
CA SER A 117 -25.51 6.41 -9.14
C SER A 117 -26.61 7.35 -9.64
N ASN A 118 -27.59 6.83 -10.40
CA ASN A 118 -28.60 7.65 -11.08
C ASN A 118 -29.89 7.85 -10.30
N GLU A 119 -30.17 7.04 -9.26
CA GLU A 119 -31.43 7.13 -8.52
C GLU A 119 -31.47 8.26 -7.47
N GLY A 120 -30.34 8.95 -7.21
CA GLY A 120 -30.26 10.01 -6.21
C GLY A 120 -30.02 11.43 -6.74
N GLN A 121 -29.91 11.64 -8.06
CA GLN A 121 -29.48 12.93 -8.63
C GLN A 121 -30.46 13.53 -9.65
N SER A 122 -31.74 13.14 -9.61
CA SER A 122 -32.81 13.79 -10.37
C SER A 122 -33.78 14.53 -9.46
N GLN A 123 -33.32 15.50 -8.66
CA GLN A 123 -34.13 16.69 -8.33
C GLN A 123 -33.24 17.93 -8.12
N SER A 124 -33.62 18.98 -8.83
CA SER A 124 -33.30 20.40 -8.68
C SER A 124 -31.83 20.87 -8.75
N SER A 125 -31.44 21.37 -9.91
CA SER A 125 -30.98 22.77 -10.01
C SER A 125 -30.98 23.20 -11.47
N GLU A 126 -32.13 23.68 -11.93
CA GLU A 126 -32.17 24.64 -13.03
C GLU A 126 -31.45 25.93 -12.60
N GLN A 127 -30.65 26.45 -13.52
CA GLN A 127 -30.18 27.84 -13.61
C GLN A 127 -29.31 28.38 -12.48
N ILE A 128 -27.98 28.27 -12.65
CA ILE A 128 -27.09 29.41 -12.41
C ILE A 128 -26.17 29.57 -13.62
N VAL A 129 -26.60 30.44 -14.53
CA VAL A 129 -25.75 31.09 -15.53
C VAL A 129 -25.01 32.21 -14.81
N VAL A 130 -23.70 32.08 -14.59
CA VAL A 130 -22.83 33.27 -14.38
C VAL A 130 -21.49 33.05 -15.09
N LYS A 131 -21.10 34.12 -15.77
CA LYS A 131 -20.00 34.30 -16.71
C LYS A 131 -18.61 34.32 -16.05
N GLN A 132 -17.62 34.04 -16.91
CA GLN A 132 -16.28 34.64 -17.00
C GLN A 132 -15.31 34.52 -15.81
N GLY A 133 -14.13 33.99 -16.15
CA GLY A 133 -12.91 34.15 -15.36
C GLY A 133 -11.73 33.44 -16.01
N GLN A 134 -11.16 34.05 -17.05
CA GLN A 134 -9.81 33.72 -17.51
C GLN A 134 -8.84 33.83 -16.32
N THR A 135 -8.12 32.76 -16.03
CA THR A 135 -6.83 32.89 -15.35
C THR A 135 -5.86 31.91 -15.96
N SER A 136 -4.95 32.45 -16.78
CA SER A 136 -3.71 31.77 -17.12
C SER A 136 -2.93 31.54 -15.82
N SER A 137 -2.42 30.33 -15.62
CA SER A 137 -1.40 30.09 -14.60
C SER A 137 -0.28 29.29 -15.22
N GLN A 138 0.84 30.00 -15.33
CA GLN A 138 2.15 29.58 -15.77
C GLN A 138 2.54 28.21 -15.20
N THR A 139 3.08 27.37 -16.08
CA THR A 139 3.98 26.27 -15.73
C THR A 139 5.14 26.82 -14.91
N LYS A 140 5.15 26.54 -13.61
CA LYS A 140 6.33 26.71 -12.77
C LYS A 140 7.27 25.54 -13.01
N ASP A 141 8.47 25.86 -13.49
CA ASP A 141 9.62 25.00 -13.53
C ASP A 141 9.83 24.28 -12.19
N THR A 142 9.86 22.95 -12.25
CA THR A 142 10.19 22.11 -11.10
C THR A 142 11.70 22.11 -10.97
N LYS A 143 12.21 23.02 -10.13
CA LYS A 143 13.59 23.06 -9.67
C LYS A 143 13.88 21.77 -8.89
N GLU A 144 14.85 20.99 -9.37
CA GLU A 144 15.35 19.76 -8.74
C GLU A 144 15.72 20.02 -7.26
N GLU A 145 15.13 19.25 -6.34
CA GLU A 145 15.60 19.19 -4.96
C GLU A 145 16.91 18.39 -4.87
N PRO A 146 17.92 18.88 -4.13
CA PRO A 146 19.17 18.17 -3.92
C PRO A 146 18.95 16.92 -3.04
N GLY A 147 19.65 15.85 -3.40
CA GLY A 147 19.56 14.53 -2.78
C GLY A 147 19.72 14.56 -1.26
N LYS A 148 18.74 13.99 -0.56
CA LYS A 148 18.82 13.68 0.86
C LYS A 148 19.84 12.55 1.07
N GLU A 149 21.04 12.91 1.46
CA GLU A 149 22.00 11.99 2.05
C GLU A 149 21.39 11.33 3.30
N LYS A 150 21.40 10.00 3.33
CA LYS A 150 20.95 9.22 4.48
C LYS A 150 22.08 9.22 5.51
N PRO A 151 21.89 9.74 6.73
CA PRO A 151 22.87 9.55 7.78
C PRO A 151 22.88 8.08 8.19
N ASN A 152 23.99 7.41 7.91
CA ASN A 152 24.33 6.10 8.40
C ASN A 152 24.53 6.21 9.92
N LYS A 153 23.52 5.82 10.71
CA LYS A 153 23.68 5.58 12.15
C LYS A 153 23.53 4.09 12.38
N GLU A 154 24.68 3.40 12.36
CA GLU A 154 24.85 2.13 13.06
C GLU A 154 24.60 2.38 14.55
N ILE A 155 23.42 1.95 15.01
CA ILE A 155 23.10 1.91 16.43
C ILE A 155 23.31 0.46 16.87
N ASN A 156 24.32 0.30 17.74
CA ASN A 156 24.71 -0.90 18.47
C ASN A 156 23.59 -1.93 18.67
N ARG A 157 23.75 -3.07 18.00
CA ARG A 157 22.96 -4.29 18.22
C ARG A 157 23.62 -5.15 19.30
N GLU A 158 23.61 -4.70 20.54
CA GLU A 158 23.96 -5.58 21.66
C GLU A 158 23.08 -5.27 22.86
N LYS A 159 21.90 -5.93 22.93
CA LYS A 159 21.43 -6.74 24.07
C LYS A 159 20.44 -7.75 23.50
N GLY A 160 20.73 -9.04 23.67
CA GLY A 160 19.88 -10.14 23.19
C GLY A 160 18.45 -9.99 23.69
N LEU A 161 17.53 -9.63 22.79
CA LEU A 161 16.10 -9.64 23.07
C LEU A 161 15.65 -11.09 23.19
N ILE A 162 15.46 -11.55 24.42
CA ILE A 162 14.78 -12.82 24.70
C ILE A 162 13.42 -12.76 23.99
N PRO A 163 13.08 -13.73 23.11
CA PRO A 163 11.79 -13.76 22.45
C PRO A 163 10.69 -14.01 23.47
N LEU A 164 10.10 -12.92 23.98
CA LEU A 164 8.94 -12.92 24.86
C LEU A 164 7.70 -13.35 24.05
N LYS A 165 7.60 -14.65 23.78
CA LYS A 165 6.38 -15.19 23.18
C LYS A 165 5.25 -15.06 24.20
N ASN A 166 4.19 -14.36 23.81
CA ASN A 166 2.86 -14.28 24.43
C ASN A 166 2.65 -13.35 25.64
N LYS A 167 3.67 -12.67 26.20
CA LYS A 167 3.43 -11.80 27.38
C LYS A 167 2.56 -10.57 27.11
N TYR A 168 2.44 -10.12 25.86
CA TYR A 168 1.75 -8.86 25.52
C TYR A 168 0.62 -9.07 24.50
N SER A 169 -0.06 -10.21 24.59
CA SER A 169 -1.17 -10.54 23.70
C SER A 169 -2.48 -9.88 24.13
N SER A 170 -2.66 -9.54 25.40
CA SER A 170 -3.77 -8.70 25.88
C SER A 170 -3.32 -7.27 26.15
N ILE A 171 -4.28 -6.35 26.09
CA ILE A 171 -4.09 -4.93 26.43
C ILE A 171 -3.79 -4.76 27.93
N ASP A 172 -4.47 -5.54 28.78
CA ASP A 172 -4.29 -5.56 30.24
C ASP A 172 -2.93 -6.10 30.67
N SER A 173 -2.18 -6.71 29.75
CA SER A 173 -0.83 -7.20 30.02
C SER A 173 0.23 -6.09 30.03
N ILE A 174 -0.16 -4.84 29.73
CA ILE A 174 0.75 -3.68 29.81
C ILE A 174 0.54 -3.01 31.17
N GLY A 175 1.54 -3.10 32.04
CA GLY A 175 1.52 -2.49 33.36
C GLY A 175 2.38 -1.23 33.47
N PRO A 176 2.42 -0.65 34.69
CA PRO A 176 3.27 0.51 35.00
C PRO A 176 4.76 0.28 34.74
N THR A 177 5.23 -0.96 34.92
CA THR A 177 6.62 -1.38 34.66
C THR A 177 7.01 -1.21 33.20
N GLU A 178 6.12 -1.59 32.28
CA GLU A 178 6.32 -1.44 30.85
C GLU A 178 6.29 0.04 30.43
N PHE A 179 5.39 0.83 31.02
CA PHE A 179 5.34 2.28 30.77
C PHE A 179 6.63 2.98 31.17
N GLN A 180 7.18 2.65 32.35
CA GLN A 180 8.44 3.18 32.81
C GLN A 180 9.60 2.78 31.87
N ALA A 181 9.68 1.51 31.48
CA ALA A 181 10.69 1.03 30.54
C ALA A 181 10.62 1.73 29.16
N VAL A 182 9.40 2.01 28.67
CA VAL A 182 9.19 2.75 27.41
C VAL A 182 9.58 4.23 27.56
N ALA A 183 9.22 4.84 28.69
CA ALA A 183 9.56 6.23 29.01
C ALA A 183 11.08 6.45 29.04
N GLU A 184 11.80 5.57 29.76
CA GLU A 184 13.26 5.58 29.83
C GLU A 184 13.91 5.34 28.47
N TYR A 185 13.42 4.35 27.71
CA TYR A 185 13.98 4.00 26.40
C TYR A 185 13.90 5.16 25.39
N TYR A 186 12.79 5.90 25.38
CA TYR A 186 12.60 7.04 24.47
C TYR A 186 12.97 8.39 25.10
N GLN A 187 13.41 8.42 26.36
CA GLN A 187 13.72 9.63 27.13
C GLN A 187 12.55 10.64 27.11
N VAL A 188 11.35 10.15 27.44
CA VAL A 188 10.12 10.95 27.53
C VAL A 188 9.50 10.83 28.91
N PRO A 189 8.74 11.83 29.39
CA PRO A 189 8.05 11.75 30.68
C PRO A 189 7.07 10.57 30.75
N LEU A 190 6.92 9.95 31.92
CA LEU A 190 5.96 8.85 32.13
C LEU A 190 4.51 9.24 31.78
N ALA A 191 4.12 10.47 32.10
CA ALA A 191 2.79 11.00 31.77
C ALA A 191 2.52 11.02 30.25
N PHE A 192 3.56 11.28 29.45
CA PHE A 192 3.44 11.26 27.99
C PHE A 192 3.17 9.85 27.48
N VAL A 193 3.84 8.83 28.04
CA VAL A 193 3.60 7.42 27.65
C VAL A 193 2.19 6.98 28.00
N ARG A 194 1.66 7.38 29.17
CA ARG A 194 0.27 7.11 29.56
C ARG A 194 -0.74 7.75 28.60
N SER A 195 -0.55 9.03 28.28
CA SER A 195 -1.39 9.70 27.28
C SER A 195 -1.35 9.00 25.90
N LYS A 196 -0.18 8.53 25.46
CA LYS A 196 -0.07 7.77 24.21
C LYS A 196 -0.70 6.38 24.27
N TYR A 197 -0.77 5.78 25.45
CA TYR A 197 -1.49 4.54 25.67
C TYR A 197 -2.99 4.75 25.50
N ASP A 198 -3.55 5.82 26.05
CA ASP A 198 -4.97 6.17 25.88
C ASP A 198 -5.31 6.43 24.41
N ASP A 199 -4.46 7.19 23.69
CA ASP A 199 -4.60 7.40 22.24
C ASP A 199 -4.60 6.07 21.46
N MET A 200 -3.71 5.15 21.85
CA MET A 200 -3.61 3.82 21.23
C MET A 200 -4.87 3.00 21.49
N VAL A 201 -5.43 3.04 22.70
CA VAL A 201 -6.67 2.32 23.07
C VAL A 201 -7.85 2.86 22.25
N ASN A 202 -8.06 4.18 22.23
CA ASN A 202 -9.12 4.84 21.47
C ASN A 202 -9.05 4.53 19.96
N TRP A 203 -7.83 4.54 19.41
CA TRP A 203 -7.60 4.17 18.01
C TRP A 203 -7.95 2.71 17.74
N HIS A 204 -7.71 1.83 18.70
CA HIS A 204 -8.05 0.42 18.58
C HIS A 204 -9.55 0.14 18.66
N GLU A 205 -10.26 0.82 19.57
CA GLU A 205 -11.72 0.73 19.71
C GLU A 205 -12.43 1.24 18.45
N SER A 206 -11.98 2.36 17.88
CA SER A 206 -12.57 2.91 16.65
C SER A 206 -12.32 2.07 15.39
N THR A 207 -11.19 1.38 15.31
CA THR A 207 -10.82 0.59 14.11
C THR A 207 -11.21 -0.88 14.18
N GLY A 208 -11.51 -1.41 15.37
CA GLY A 208 -11.82 -2.83 15.58
C GLY A 208 -10.66 -3.79 15.27
N LYS A 209 -9.43 -3.29 15.09
CA LYS A 209 -8.27 -4.10 14.74
C LYS A 209 -7.65 -4.71 15.99
N VAL A 210 -7.43 -6.01 16.02
CA VAL A 210 -6.70 -6.68 17.12
C VAL A 210 -5.20 -6.77 16.81
N ARG A 211 -4.33 -6.51 17.80
CA ARG A 211 -2.87 -6.67 17.69
C ARG A 211 -2.39 -7.90 18.42
N LYS A 212 -1.35 -8.53 17.87
CA LYS A 212 -0.68 -9.68 18.49
C LYS A 212 0.27 -9.28 19.63
N ASN A 213 0.77 -8.04 19.60
CA ASN A 213 1.72 -7.51 20.58
C ASN A 213 1.40 -6.04 20.85
N TRP A 214 0.73 -5.80 21.98
CA TRP A 214 0.32 -4.46 22.40
C TRP A 214 1.51 -3.58 22.77
N LEU A 215 2.54 -4.13 23.43
CA LEU A 215 3.73 -3.35 23.83
C LEU A 215 4.50 -2.80 22.62
N ALA A 216 4.63 -3.60 21.56
CA ALA A 216 5.25 -3.15 20.31
C ALA A 216 4.43 -2.03 19.65
N THR A 217 3.10 -2.08 19.78
CA THR A 217 2.20 -1.06 19.25
C THR A 217 2.37 0.24 20.03
N LEU A 218 2.36 0.17 21.37
CA LEU A 218 2.61 1.33 22.23
C LEU A 218 3.95 2.00 21.94
N ARG A 219 5.03 1.22 21.79
CA ARG A 219 6.36 1.75 21.43
C ARG A 219 6.35 2.52 20.12
N ASN A 220 5.55 2.09 19.12
CA ASN A 220 5.45 2.80 17.86
C ASN A 220 4.72 4.14 17.99
N PHE A 221 3.62 4.19 18.77
CA PHE A 221 2.91 5.44 19.06
C PHE A 221 3.84 6.44 19.76
N VAL A 222 4.54 6.00 20.82
CA VAL A 222 5.48 6.84 21.56
C VAL A 222 6.65 7.30 20.67
N LYS A 223 7.22 6.40 19.86
CA LYS A 223 8.35 6.70 18.97
C LYS A 223 8.01 7.80 17.95
N LEU A 224 6.85 7.72 17.31
CA LEU A 224 6.46 8.68 16.26
C LEU A 224 6.39 10.10 16.81
N ASP A 225 5.74 10.27 17.96
CA ASP A 225 5.55 11.58 18.55
C ASP A 225 6.80 12.09 19.29
N ALA A 226 7.59 11.19 19.91
CA ALA A 226 8.88 11.58 20.48
C ALA A 226 9.83 12.13 19.40
N ILE A 227 9.84 11.55 18.20
CA ILE A 227 10.62 12.07 17.06
C ILE A 227 10.10 13.45 16.63
N LYS A 228 8.78 13.63 16.62
CA LYS A 228 8.14 14.91 16.26
C LYS A 228 8.54 16.02 17.24
N ILE A 229 8.43 15.77 18.54
CA ILE A 229 8.81 16.73 19.60
C ILE A 229 10.29 17.12 19.47
N ARG A 230 11.19 16.15 19.27
CA ARG A 230 12.63 16.43 19.09
C ARG A 230 12.91 17.32 17.87
N LYS A 231 12.19 17.12 16.77
CA LYS A 231 12.31 17.98 15.57
C LYS A 231 11.80 19.39 15.84
N GLU A 232 10.69 19.53 16.56
CA GLU A 232 10.12 20.83 16.91
C GLU A 232 11.06 21.62 17.83
N VAL A 233 11.59 20.99 18.89
CA VAL A 233 12.59 21.61 19.78
C VAL A 233 13.83 22.05 18.99
N SER A 234 14.39 21.17 18.16
CA SER A 234 15.56 21.50 17.33
C SER A 234 15.30 22.66 16.35
N ASN A 235 14.06 22.84 15.88
CA ASN A 235 13.70 23.94 14.98
C ASN A 235 13.48 25.27 15.73
N VAL A 236 13.03 25.23 16.98
CA VAL A 236 12.85 26.43 17.82
C VAL A 236 14.20 27.07 18.12
N ASP A 237 15.22 26.27 18.46
CA ASP A 237 16.56 26.78 18.76
C ASP A 237 17.19 27.49 17.56
N LYS A 238 16.97 26.97 16.34
CA LYS A 238 17.45 27.60 15.10
C LYS A 238 16.83 28.97 14.82
N LYS A 239 15.61 29.24 15.30
CA LYS A 239 14.93 30.52 15.07
C LYS A 239 15.34 31.61 16.07
N ARG A 240 15.93 31.24 17.21
CA ARG A 240 16.34 32.22 18.25
C ARG A 240 17.77 32.74 18.06
N GLY A 241 18.58 32.10 17.23
CA GLY A 241 19.94 32.55 16.89
C GLY A 241 20.00 33.54 15.74
N ILE A 242 19.08 34.52 15.65
CA ILE A 242 19.27 35.66 14.75
C ILE A 242 20.24 36.60 15.48
N ASP A 243 21.47 36.62 14.98
CA ASP A 243 22.56 37.46 15.44
C ASP A 243 22.11 38.93 15.52
N ALA A 244 22.06 39.47 16.74
CA ALA A 244 21.82 40.89 16.99
C ALA A 244 23.13 41.72 16.89
N SER A 245 24.19 41.15 16.32
CA SER A 245 25.53 41.75 16.21
C SER A 245 25.67 42.75 15.06
N GLY A 246 24.58 43.13 14.39
CA GLY A 246 24.54 44.08 13.27
C GLY A 246 23.80 45.39 13.53
N ILE A 247 23.55 45.76 14.79
CA ILE A 247 23.05 47.10 15.19
C ILE A 247 24.14 47.83 15.96
#